data_AF-A0A370X8F9-F1
#
_entry.id   AF-A0A370X8F9-F1
#
_cell.length_a   1.000
_cell.length_b   1.000
_cell.length_c   1.000
_cell.angle_alpha   90.00
_cell.angle_beta   90.00
_cell.angle_gamma   90.00
#
_symmetry.space_group_name_H-M   'P 1'
#
loop_
_entity.id
_entity.type
_entity.pdbx_description
1 polymer ?
#
loop_
_entity_poly.entity_id
_entity_poly.type
_entity_poly.pdbx_seq_one_letter_code
_entity_poly.pdbx_strand_id
1 'polypeptide(L)'
;MKRYRLIVWSMAVVLGATTAYAIHAWLRPTDIVILNAIGEPYEQVRAQSRSTLPPMTEWNFISLYVTRPAIFRFNDPIYGFTTPAAKFLTPGVEREGNVYDVTLSPQKETLPLDASMRVLIDLQNQFRRGGWRPILVSDSPPH
;
A
#
# COMPACT_ATOMS: atom_id res chain seq x y z
N MET A 1 34.82 -26.88 -30.87
CA MET A 1 35.36 -25.98 -29.82
C MET A 1 34.74 -24.57 -29.79
N LYS A 2 34.70 -23.79 -30.90
CA LYS A 2 34.12 -22.42 -30.90
C LYS A 2 32.66 -22.33 -30.41
N ARG A 3 31.78 -23.22 -30.90
CA ARG A 3 30.34 -23.24 -30.51
C ARG A 3 30.11 -23.50 -29.02
N TYR A 4 30.92 -24.37 -28.41
CA TYR A 4 30.83 -24.69 -26.98
C TYR A 4 31.25 -23.49 -26.10
N ARG A 5 32.30 -22.77 -26.51
CA ARG A 5 32.72 -21.54 -25.82
C ARG A 5 31.65 -20.46 -25.92
N LEU A 6 31.05 -20.27 -27.10
CA LEU A 6 29.92 -19.35 -27.29
C LEU A 6 28.75 -19.67 -26.37
N ILE A 7 28.34 -20.95 -26.28
CA ILE A 7 27.26 -21.38 -25.38
C ILE A 7 27.58 -21.08 -23.91
N VAL A 8 28.81 -21.37 -23.48
CA VAL A 8 29.25 -21.09 -22.10
C VAL A 8 29.23 -19.59 -21.78
N TRP A 9 29.68 -18.74 -22.71
CA TRP A 9 29.61 -17.29 -22.55
C TRP A 9 28.15 -16.78 -22.52
N SER A 10 27.28 -17.32 -23.37
CA SER A 10 25.85 -16.98 -23.36
C SER A 10 25.19 -17.32 -22.02
N MET A 11 25.46 -18.52 -21.49
CA MET A 11 24.95 -18.94 -20.19
C MET A 11 25.45 -18.04 -19.05
N ALA A 12 26.73 -17.68 -19.06
CA ALA A 12 27.32 -16.79 -18.06
C ALA A 12 26.67 -15.40 -18.06
N VAL A 13 26.37 -14.84 -19.24
CA VAL A 13 25.68 -13.54 -19.37
C VAL A 13 24.25 -13.61 -18.85
N VAL A 14 23.51 -14.67 -19.16
CA VAL A 14 22.13 -14.86 -18.67
C VAL A 14 22.10 -15.01 -17.15
N LEU A 15 23.01 -15.81 -16.57
CA LEU A 15 23.15 -15.95 -15.12
C LEU A 15 23.52 -14.62 -14.43
N GLY A 16 24.43 -13.86 -15.02
CA GLY A 16 24.78 -12.53 -14.51
C GLY A 16 23.60 -11.56 -14.54
N ALA A 17 22.88 -11.50 -15.66
CA ALA A 17 21.72 -10.63 -15.83
C ALA A 17 20.57 -10.97 -14.87
N THR A 18 20.27 -12.27 -14.71
CA THR A 18 19.21 -12.74 -13.79
C THR A 18 19.56 -12.45 -12.34
N THR A 19 20.82 -12.65 -11.93
CA THR A 19 21.30 -12.33 -10.58
C THR A 19 21.21 -10.82 -10.31
N ALA A 20 21.66 -10.00 -11.25
CA ALA A 20 21.57 -8.54 -11.13
C ALA A 20 20.10 -8.06 -11.05
N TYR A 21 19.21 -8.64 -11.86
CA TYR A 21 17.78 -8.34 -11.81
C TYR A 21 17.15 -8.76 -10.47
N ALA A 22 17.48 -9.94 -9.95
CA ALA A 22 16.99 -10.42 -8.67
C ALA A 22 17.43 -9.51 -7.52
N ILE A 23 18.71 -9.13 -7.48
CA ILE A 23 19.24 -8.16 -6.51
C ILE A 23 18.51 -6.81 -6.64
N HIS A 24 18.35 -6.31 -7.86
CA HIS A 24 17.62 -5.06 -8.10
C HIS A 24 16.17 -5.12 -7.61
N ALA A 25 15.47 -6.23 -7.85
CA ALA A 25 14.11 -6.45 -7.39
C ALA A 25 14.02 -6.54 -5.86
N TRP A 26 14.98 -7.23 -5.23
CA TRP A 26 15.03 -7.41 -3.78
C TRP A 26 15.37 -6.12 -3.03
N LEU A 27 16.21 -5.28 -3.62
CA LEU A 27 16.60 -3.99 -3.07
C LEU A 27 15.56 -2.88 -3.29
N ARG A 28 14.46 -3.12 -4.01
CA ARG A 28 13.44 -2.06 -4.22
C ARG A 28 12.78 -1.71 -2.88
N PRO A 29 12.92 -0.46 -2.39
CA PRO A 29 12.32 -0.08 -1.14
C PRO A 29 10.79 -0.05 -1.29
N THR A 30 10.11 -0.48 -0.23
CA THR A 30 8.67 -0.24 -0.06
C THR A 30 8.49 1.25 0.25
N ASP A 31 7.54 1.89 -0.41
CA ASP A 31 7.23 3.29 -0.19
C ASP A 31 6.59 3.48 1.19
N ILE A 32 6.77 4.66 1.77
CA ILE A 32 6.10 5.04 3.01
C ILE A 32 5.41 6.37 2.75
N VAL A 33 4.07 6.37 2.84
CA VAL A 33 3.24 7.57 2.75
C VAL A 33 2.81 7.95 4.15
N ILE A 34 3.16 9.17 4.55
CA ILE A 34 2.92 9.71 5.88
C ILE A 34 1.89 10.83 5.76
N LEU A 35 0.79 10.69 6.50
CA LEU A 35 -0.24 11.71 6.64
C LEU A 35 -0.43 12.01 8.12
N ASN A 36 -0.23 13.25 8.53
CA ASN A 36 -0.35 13.66 9.93
C ASN A 36 -1.79 13.95 10.33
N ALA A 37 -2.59 14.48 9.39
CA ALA A 37 -4.01 14.72 9.57
C ALA A 37 -4.73 14.73 8.22
N ILE A 38 -6.03 14.40 8.21
CA ILE A 38 -6.88 14.68 7.04
C ILE A 38 -6.97 16.20 6.87
N GLY A 39 -6.87 16.67 5.62
CA GLY A 39 -6.77 18.07 5.26
C GLY A 39 -5.33 18.58 5.09
N GLU A 40 -4.31 17.75 5.30
CA GLU A 40 -2.91 18.14 5.05
C GLU A 40 -2.67 18.40 3.56
N PRO A 41 -1.91 19.46 3.18
CA PRO A 41 -1.58 19.73 1.79
C PRO A 41 -0.81 18.56 1.14
N TYR A 42 -1.24 18.14 -0.05
CA TYR A 42 -0.65 17.01 -0.76
C TYR A 42 0.86 17.16 -0.99
N GLU A 43 1.34 18.34 -1.37
CA GLU A 43 2.77 18.55 -1.59
C GLU A 43 3.58 18.43 -0.29
N GLN A 44 2.99 18.76 0.86
CA GLN A 44 3.61 18.51 2.16
C GLN A 44 3.66 17.02 2.46
N VAL A 45 2.56 16.29 2.23
CA VAL A 45 2.50 14.83 2.33
C VAL A 45 3.56 14.18 1.43
N ARG A 46 3.70 14.64 0.19
CA ARG A 46 4.70 14.16 -0.77
C ARG A 46 6.13 14.43 -0.30
N ALA A 47 6.40 15.63 0.22
CA ALA A 47 7.74 16.03 0.67
C ALA A 47 8.21 15.27 1.91
N GLN A 48 7.32 15.02 2.88
CA GLN A 48 7.66 14.28 4.10
C GLN A 48 7.68 12.76 3.90
N SER A 49 6.98 12.27 2.88
CA SER A 49 6.87 10.84 2.57
C SER A 49 8.08 10.33 1.82
N ARG A 50 8.64 9.20 2.24
CA ARG A 50 9.63 8.46 1.45
C ARG A 50 8.90 7.60 0.42
N SER A 51 8.38 8.24 -0.62
CA SER A 51 7.51 7.59 -1.61
C SER A 51 7.82 8.02 -3.04
N THR A 52 7.15 7.37 -3.98
CA THR A 52 7.15 7.70 -5.41
C THR A 52 5.92 8.51 -5.83
N LEU A 53 5.23 9.13 -4.88
CA LEU A 53 4.11 10.01 -5.17
C LEU A 53 4.54 11.10 -6.17
N PRO A 54 3.81 11.28 -7.29
CA PRO A 54 4.14 12.28 -8.29
C PRO A 54 3.82 13.70 -7.78
N PRO A 55 4.43 14.75 -8.33
CA PRO A 55 3.95 16.11 -8.05
C PRO A 55 2.51 16.30 -8.53
N MET A 56 1.73 17.09 -7.81
CA MET A 56 0.39 17.47 -8.20
C MET A 56 0.43 18.59 -9.25
N THR A 57 -0.49 18.48 -10.18
CA THR A 57 -0.77 19.45 -11.24
C THR A 57 -2.28 19.64 -11.32
N GLU A 58 -2.72 20.65 -12.04
CA GLU A 58 -4.14 20.90 -12.30
C GLU A 58 -4.87 19.69 -12.92
N TRP A 59 -4.15 18.82 -13.65
CA TRP A 59 -4.73 17.75 -14.46
C TRP A 59 -4.64 16.35 -13.85
N ASN A 60 -3.83 16.14 -12.81
CA ASN A 60 -3.54 14.80 -12.28
C ASN A 60 -3.98 14.58 -10.83
N PHE A 61 -4.74 15.50 -10.22
CA PHE A 61 -5.14 15.40 -8.80
C PHE A 61 -5.93 14.12 -8.46
N ILE A 62 -6.56 13.49 -9.45
CA ILE A 62 -7.25 12.19 -9.33
C ILE A 62 -6.36 10.97 -9.63
N SER A 63 -5.10 11.17 -10.00
CA SER A 63 -4.14 10.14 -10.45
C SER A 63 -2.84 10.18 -9.65
N LEU A 64 -2.94 10.44 -8.34
CA LEU A 64 -1.79 10.61 -7.45
C LEU A 64 -1.49 9.30 -6.69
N TYR A 65 -0.92 8.31 -7.39
CA TYR A 65 -0.63 7.01 -6.79
C TYR A 65 0.87 6.70 -6.73
N VAL A 66 1.25 5.85 -5.78
CA VAL A 66 2.61 5.30 -5.69
C VAL A 66 2.85 4.24 -6.78
N THR A 67 4.07 4.17 -7.28
CA THR A 67 4.49 3.20 -8.32
C THR A 67 5.06 1.90 -7.75
N ARG A 68 5.24 1.84 -6.43
CA ARG A 68 5.76 0.68 -5.69
C ARG A 68 4.80 0.34 -4.55
N PRO A 69 4.84 -0.89 -4.02
CA PRO A 69 4.10 -1.22 -2.82
C PRO A 69 4.42 -0.21 -1.70
N ALA A 70 3.39 0.21 -0.95
CA ALA A 70 3.51 1.27 0.03
C ALA A 70 2.85 0.93 1.36
N ILE A 71 3.52 1.33 2.43
CA ILE A 71 2.99 1.38 3.78
C ILE A 71 2.33 2.75 3.97
N PHE A 72 1.09 2.77 4.44
CA PHE A 72 0.46 4.00 4.90
C PHE A 72 0.70 4.18 6.39
N ARG A 73 1.14 5.37 6.78
CA ARG A 73 1.31 5.77 8.18
C ARG A 73 0.48 7.01 8.45
N PHE A 74 -0.61 6.82 9.19
CA PHE A 74 -1.43 7.91 9.70
C PHE A 74 -0.90 8.32 11.07
N ASN A 75 -0.32 9.52 11.17
CA ASN A 75 0.32 10.05 12.38
C ASN A 75 -0.60 10.95 13.20
N ASP A 76 -1.90 10.66 13.20
CA ASP A 76 -2.85 11.39 14.05
C ASP A 76 -2.52 11.12 15.54
N PRO A 77 -2.52 12.15 16.40
CA PRO A 77 -2.17 12.00 17.82
C PRO A 77 -3.09 11.07 18.61
N ILE A 78 -4.34 10.89 18.17
CA ILE A 78 -5.38 10.13 18.89
C ILE A 78 -5.69 8.84 18.14
N TYR A 79 -5.77 8.90 16.81
CA TYR A 79 -6.26 7.83 15.94
C TYR A 79 -5.18 7.29 15.00
N GLY A 80 -3.89 7.58 15.25
CA GLY A 80 -2.80 7.17 14.38
C GLY A 80 -2.66 5.64 14.26
N PHE A 81 -2.25 5.19 13.08
CA PHE A 81 -2.00 3.79 12.78
C PHE A 81 -1.01 3.61 11.62
N THR A 82 -0.52 2.38 11.44
CA THR A 82 0.31 2.01 10.29
C THR A 82 -0.24 0.75 9.65
N THR A 83 -0.36 0.74 8.33
CA THR A 83 -0.87 -0.41 7.58
C THR A 83 0.27 -1.36 7.20
N PRO A 84 -0.05 -2.64 6.92
CA PRO A 84 0.81 -3.45 6.06
C PRO A 84 1.02 -2.79 4.68
N ALA A 85 2.01 -3.25 3.95
CA ALA A 85 2.31 -2.73 2.62
C ALA A 85 1.21 -3.12 1.62
N ALA A 86 0.59 -2.15 0.96
CA ALA A 86 -0.38 -2.34 -0.12
C ALA A 86 0.29 -2.26 -1.49
N LYS A 87 -0.27 -2.95 -2.50
CA LYS A 87 0.25 -2.89 -3.88
C LYS A 87 -0.12 -1.57 -4.57
N PHE A 88 -1.23 -0.98 -4.19
CA PHE A 88 -1.71 0.32 -4.62
C PHE A 88 -2.03 1.19 -3.41
N LEU A 89 -1.62 2.45 -3.48
CA LEU A 89 -1.95 3.49 -2.52
C LEU A 89 -2.08 4.81 -3.28
N THR A 90 -3.19 5.51 -3.09
CA THR A 90 -3.43 6.86 -3.62
C THR A 90 -4.08 7.71 -2.53
N PRO A 91 -3.56 8.90 -2.23
CA PRO A 91 -4.32 9.91 -1.52
C PRO A 91 -5.43 10.44 -2.44
N GLY A 92 -6.63 10.61 -1.90
CA GLY A 92 -7.67 11.44 -2.51
C GLY A 92 -7.38 12.89 -2.19
N VAL A 93 -7.29 13.73 -3.21
CA VAL A 93 -6.90 15.14 -3.08
C VAL A 93 -7.97 16.05 -3.68
N GLU A 94 -8.33 17.09 -2.94
CA GLU A 94 -9.24 18.13 -3.40
C GLU A 94 -8.57 18.97 -4.51
N ARG A 95 -9.35 19.76 -5.25
CA ARG A 95 -8.80 20.63 -6.30
C ARG A 95 -7.83 21.67 -5.71
N GLU A 96 -8.11 22.10 -4.48
CA GLU A 96 -7.33 23.03 -3.68
C GLU A 96 -6.00 22.41 -3.19
N GLY A 97 -5.83 21.09 -3.34
CA GLY A 97 -4.59 20.38 -3.04
C GLY A 97 -4.52 19.73 -1.67
N ASN A 98 -5.62 19.69 -0.90
CA ASN A 98 -5.66 19.06 0.42
C ASN A 98 -6.06 17.58 0.31
N VAL A 99 -5.45 16.72 1.11
CA VAL A 99 -5.78 15.30 1.15
C VAL A 99 -7.06 15.09 1.98
N TYR A 100 -8.09 14.49 1.40
CA TYR A 100 -9.37 14.22 2.09
C TYR A 100 -9.61 12.72 2.36
N ASP A 101 -8.96 11.82 1.62
CA ASP A 101 -9.00 10.38 1.86
C ASP A 101 -7.68 9.70 1.49
N VAL A 102 -7.54 8.43 1.85
CA VAL A 102 -6.48 7.56 1.33
C VAL A 102 -7.10 6.22 0.96
N THR A 103 -6.89 5.82 -0.30
CA THR A 103 -7.32 4.52 -0.81
C THR A 103 -6.11 3.60 -0.94
N LEU A 104 -6.20 2.40 -0.36
CA LEU A 104 -5.16 1.36 -0.42
C LEU A 104 -5.76 -0.01 -0.73
N SER A 105 -5.18 -0.74 -1.69
CA SER A 105 -5.63 -2.10 -2.04
C SER A 105 -4.68 -2.82 -3.02
N PRO A 106 -4.86 -4.13 -3.20
CA PRO A 106 -4.91 -5.07 -2.10
C PRO A 106 -3.61 -5.00 -1.26
N GLN A 107 -3.61 -5.61 -0.07
CA GLN A 107 -2.37 -5.81 0.66
C GLN A 107 -1.40 -6.71 -0.12
N LYS A 108 -0.11 -6.44 -0.02
CA LYS A 108 0.95 -7.21 -0.70
C LYS A 108 0.98 -8.64 -0.19
N GLU A 109 0.88 -8.80 1.12
CA GLU A 109 0.79 -10.09 1.80
C GLU A 109 -0.67 -10.43 2.06
N THR A 110 -1.06 -11.65 1.69
CA THR A 110 -2.41 -12.16 1.93
C THR A 110 -2.43 -12.94 3.24
N LEU A 111 -3.45 -12.71 4.06
CA LEU A 111 -3.68 -13.51 5.25
C LEU A 111 -4.36 -14.84 4.88
N PRO A 112 -3.99 -15.95 5.54
CA PRO A 112 -4.80 -17.17 5.54
C PRO A 112 -6.24 -16.90 6.01
N LEU A 113 -7.17 -17.79 5.63
CA LEU A 113 -8.60 -17.61 5.93
C LEU A 113 -8.86 -17.53 7.45
N ASP A 114 -8.26 -18.41 8.24
CA ASP A 114 -8.41 -18.45 9.70
C ASP A 114 -7.92 -17.15 10.36
N ALA A 115 -6.76 -16.63 9.92
CA ALA A 115 -6.23 -15.35 10.37
C ALA A 115 -7.14 -14.17 9.97
N SER A 116 -7.65 -14.19 8.74
CA SER A 116 -8.58 -13.17 8.22
C SER A 116 -9.88 -13.14 9.03
N MET A 117 -10.44 -14.32 9.33
CA MET A 117 -11.65 -14.45 10.14
C MET A 117 -11.44 -13.95 11.57
N ARG A 118 -10.27 -14.20 12.16
CA ARG A 118 -9.93 -13.69 13.50
C ARG A 118 -9.94 -12.16 13.53
N VAL A 119 -9.29 -11.51 12.55
CA VAL A 119 -9.28 -10.05 12.42
C VAL A 119 -10.70 -9.49 12.25
N LEU A 120 -11.53 -10.13 11.40
CA LEU A 120 -12.91 -9.71 11.19
C LEU A 120 -13.73 -9.77 12.49
N ILE A 121 -13.66 -10.87 13.23
CA ILE A 121 -14.38 -11.02 14.50
C ILE A 121 -13.89 -10.02 15.55
N ASP A 122 -12.58 -9.77 15.61
CA ASP A 122 -12.01 -8.77 16.52
C ASP A 122 -12.51 -7.36 16.21
N LEU A 123 -12.59 -6.98 14.93
CA LEU A 123 -13.17 -5.70 14.50
C LEU A 123 -14.66 -5.61 14.84
N GLN A 124 -15.44 -6.65 14.56
CA GLN A 124 -16.85 -6.68 14.94
C GLN A 124 -17.03 -6.51 16.45
N ASN A 125 -16.20 -7.16 17.26
CA ASN A 125 -16.23 -7.03 18.71
C ASN A 125 -15.83 -5.62 19.18
N GLN A 126 -14.84 -4.99 18.55
CA GLN A 126 -14.48 -3.60 18.80
C GLN A 126 -15.65 -2.65 18.52
N PHE A 127 -16.29 -2.78 17.36
CA PHE A 127 -17.44 -1.96 17.01
C PHE A 127 -18.61 -2.18 17.97
N ARG A 128 -18.90 -3.42 18.36
CA ARG A 128 -19.92 -3.73 19.37
C ARG A 128 -19.64 -3.05 20.71
N ARG A 129 -18.39 -3.04 21.17
CA ARG A 129 -17.99 -2.28 22.38
C ARG A 129 -18.19 -0.78 22.21
N GLY A 130 -18.01 -0.26 21.00
CA GLY A 130 -18.33 1.11 20.61
C GLY A 130 -19.82 1.41 20.45
N GLY A 131 -20.71 0.46 20.76
CA GLY A 131 -22.16 0.63 20.68
C GLY A 131 -22.77 0.30 19.31
N TRP A 132 -21.96 -0.10 18.33
CA TRP A 132 -22.49 -0.59 17.06
C TRP A 132 -23.28 -1.89 17.28
N ARG A 133 -24.43 -2.00 16.64
CA ARG A 133 -25.26 -3.21 16.65
C ARG A 133 -25.39 -3.73 15.23
N PRO A 134 -25.31 -5.06 15.02
CA PRO A 134 -25.62 -5.63 13.73
C PRO A 134 -27.01 -5.19 13.28
N ILE A 135 -27.12 -4.76 12.03
CA ILE A 135 -28.39 -4.45 11.39
C ILE A 135 -29.03 -5.73 10.87
N LEU A 136 -30.36 -5.75 10.74
CA LEU A 136 -31.11 -6.84 10.08
C LEU A 136 -30.96 -8.23 10.74
N VAL A 137 -30.71 -8.30 12.05
CA VAL A 137 -30.58 -9.58 12.79
C VAL A 137 -31.86 -10.41 12.73
N SER A 138 -33.03 -9.77 12.64
CA SER A 138 -34.32 -10.44 12.45
C SER A 138 -34.48 -11.06 11.07
N ASP A 139 -33.90 -10.43 10.05
CA ASP A 139 -34.14 -10.75 8.63
C ASP A 139 -33.01 -11.63 8.06
N SER A 140 -31.85 -11.67 8.74
CA SER A 140 -30.69 -12.48 8.40
C SER A 140 -29.96 -12.93 9.67
N PRO A 141 -30.57 -13.83 10.46
CA PRO A 141 -29.95 -14.34 11.67
C PRO A 141 -28.65 -15.08 11.33
N PRO A 142 -27.59 -14.94 12.15
CA PRO A 142 -26.35 -15.69 11.94
C PRO A 142 -26.64 -17.20 12.01
N HIS A 143 -26.28 -17.92 10.94
CA HIS A 143 -26.43 -19.37 10.80
C HIS A 143 -25.33 -20.15 11.52
#